data_AF-A0A813M4P4-F1
#
_entry.id   AF-A0A813M4P4-F1
#
_cell.length_a   1.000
_cell.length_b   1.000
_cell.length_c   1.000
_cell.angle_alpha   90.00
_cell.angle_beta   90.00
_cell.angle_gamma   90.00
#
_symmetry.space_group_name_H-M   'P 1'
#
loop_
_entity.id
_entity.type
_entity.pdbx_description
1 polymer ?
#
loop_
_entity_poly.entity_id
_entity_poly.type
_entity_poly.pdbx_seq_one_letter_code
_entity_poly.pdbx_strand_id
1 'polypeptide(L)'
;MQNHRRSTIINPSRYIHEWHWHAFSALVLVGCLLAFVAGYVNTICIVSAFRLPLTALTGSTAKMAIVLAQGHFDVAFHFILLIFSFAMGSFISAALIGGSSFRIQRHYGLVLILESIALGIGCLFQDVHVSLHAEWEALTPSAYLICLGFGLQNGMCTTFSGAVIRTTHVTGTLTDIGLIIGQAIFHKRTRKHLWKLKILVPLYLSFCCGAVVGWFAFELLHNKAILIPCTIVGCLGLGHTAYCKIFLNLNLRKIQARNEEIFKSTRLSIVIPETIPELSIASDKHSSDMDPNDSEVEHTAIEHCLSTQNSTTPLLVAVYHPEVIQEQ
;
A
#
# COMPACT_ATOMS: atom_id res chain seq x y z
N MET A 1 10.15 -22.71 52.68
CA MET A 1 9.20 -22.07 51.74
C MET A 1 9.97 -21.02 50.94
N GLN A 2 10.47 -21.37 49.75
CA GLN A 2 11.04 -20.40 48.81
C GLN A 2 10.10 -20.30 47.60
N ASN A 3 9.44 -19.16 47.48
CA ASN A 3 8.41 -18.91 46.49
C ASN A 3 9.08 -18.49 45.16
N HIS A 4 9.22 -19.43 44.23
CA HIS A 4 9.65 -19.16 42.86
C HIS A 4 8.52 -18.43 42.10
N ARG A 5 8.50 -17.10 42.12
CA ARG A 5 7.79 -16.34 41.08
C ARG A 5 8.60 -16.45 39.79
N ARG A 6 8.24 -17.42 38.93
CA ARG A 6 8.60 -17.37 37.51
C ARG A 6 7.91 -16.15 36.92
N SER A 7 8.64 -15.05 36.76
CA SER A 7 8.28 -14.03 35.79
C SER A 7 8.34 -14.69 34.42
N THR A 8 7.18 -14.95 33.83
CA THR A 8 7.07 -15.28 32.41
C THR A 8 7.51 -14.02 31.67
N ILE A 9 8.81 -13.89 31.39
CA ILE A 9 9.33 -12.89 30.47
C ILE A 9 8.75 -13.29 29.10
N ILE A 10 7.64 -12.65 28.73
CA ILE A 10 7.06 -12.75 27.40
C ILE A 10 8.11 -12.19 26.46
N ASN A 11 8.85 -13.07 25.80
CA ASN A 11 9.93 -12.69 24.88
C ASN A 11 9.30 -11.95 23.67
N PRO A 12 9.45 -10.62 23.54
CA PRO A 12 8.74 -9.83 22.52
C PRO A 12 9.15 -10.22 21.10
N SER A 13 10.37 -10.76 20.94
CA SER A 13 10.93 -11.14 19.63
C SER A 13 10.13 -12.24 18.92
N ARG A 14 9.52 -13.16 19.67
CA ARG A 14 8.74 -14.27 19.10
C ARG A 14 7.42 -13.78 18.50
N TYR A 15 6.77 -12.82 19.16
CA TYR A 15 5.57 -12.18 18.64
C TYR A 15 5.90 -11.31 17.42
N ILE A 16 6.95 -10.49 17.49
CA ILE A 16 7.36 -9.63 16.36
C ILE A 16 7.68 -10.46 15.10
N HIS A 17 8.33 -11.61 15.24
CA HIS A 17 8.63 -12.49 14.12
C HIS A 17 7.40 -13.21 13.54
N GLU A 18 6.43 -13.62 14.36
CA GLU A 18 5.17 -14.23 13.90
C GLU A 18 4.24 -13.19 13.25
N TRP A 19 4.18 -11.96 13.79
CA TRP A 19 3.44 -10.85 13.18
C TRP A 19 3.94 -10.54 11.76
N HIS A 20 5.26 -10.56 11.53
CA HIS A 20 5.83 -10.37 10.20
C HIS A 20 5.43 -11.48 9.22
N TRP A 21 5.31 -12.72 9.68
CA TRP A 21 4.95 -13.85 8.81
C TRP A 21 3.48 -13.85 8.40
N HIS A 22 2.57 -13.50 9.30
CA HIS A 22 1.15 -13.36 8.96
C HIS A 22 0.90 -12.18 8.02
N ALA A 23 1.54 -11.04 8.28
CA ALA A 23 1.46 -9.88 7.39
C ALA A 23 2.07 -10.19 6.01
N PHE A 24 3.21 -10.88 5.97
CA PHE A 24 3.84 -11.32 4.73
C PHE A 24 2.98 -12.30 3.94
N SER A 25 2.40 -13.31 4.61
CA SER A 25 1.53 -14.29 3.97
C SER A 25 0.26 -13.65 3.41
N ALA A 26 -0.35 -12.71 4.17
CA ALA A 26 -1.49 -11.94 3.69
C ALA A 26 -1.13 -11.10 2.45
N LEU A 27 0.07 -10.49 2.42
CA LEU A 27 0.57 -9.74 1.27
C LEU A 27 0.67 -10.60 0.02
N VAL A 28 1.22 -11.81 0.17
CA VAL A 28 1.37 -12.77 -0.93
C VAL A 28 0.01 -13.25 -1.40
N LEU A 29 -0.92 -13.55 -0.50
CA LEU A 29 -2.29 -13.98 -0.84
C LEU A 29 -3.04 -12.90 -1.62
N VAL A 30 -3.02 -11.65 -1.14
CA VAL A 30 -3.64 -10.52 -1.85
C VAL A 30 -2.96 -10.29 -3.20
N GLY A 31 -1.62 -10.35 -3.25
CA GLY A 31 -0.87 -10.25 -4.50
C GLY A 31 -1.26 -11.34 -5.50
N CYS A 32 -1.41 -12.60 -5.05
CA CYS A 32 -1.84 -13.72 -5.89
C CYS A 32 -3.27 -13.53 -6.39
N LEU A 33 -4.19 -13.05 -5.55
CA LEU A 33 -5.56 -12.74 -5.96
C LEU A 33 -5.59 -11.64 -7.04
N LEU A 34 -4.82 -10.57 -6.87
CA LEU A 34 -4.72 -9.49 -7.86
C LEU A 34 -3.99 -9.94 -9.14
N ALA A 35 -3.00 -10.84 -9.04
CA ALA A 35 -2.36 -11.46 -10.20
C ALA A 35 -3.34 -12.37 -10.96
N PHE A 36 -4.18 -13.12 -10.26
CA PHE A 36 -5.27 -13.90 -10.84
C PHE A 36 -6.26 -13.00 -11.58
N VAL A 37 -6.75 -11.93 -10.94
CA VAL A 37 -7.61 -10.93 -11.58
C VAL A 37 -6.94 -10.34 -12.81
N ALA A 38 -5.66 -9.99 -12.73
CA ALA A 38 -4.89 -9.48 -13.84
C ALA A 38 -4.85 -10.44 -15.04
N GLY A 39 -4.51 -11.71 -14.81
CA GLY A 39 -4.46 -12.72 -15.86
C GLY A 39 -5.83 -12.98 -16.49
N TYR A 40 -6.87 -12.99 -15.67
CA TYR A 40 -8.26 -13.15 -16.08
C TYR A 40 -8.71 -12.02 -17.02
N VAL A 41 -8.58 -10.75 -16.58
CA VAL A 41 -9.00 -9.60 -17.37
C VAL A 41 -8.15 -9.48 -18.64
N ASN A 42 -6.83 -9.69 -18.54
CA ASN A 42 -5.94 -9.60 -19.69
C ASN A 42 -6.28 -10.63 -20.77
N THR A 43 -6.69 -11.83 -20.37
CA THR A 43 -7.13 -12.87 -21.32
C THR A 43 -8.44 -12.47 -22.00
N ILE A 44 -9.41 -11.95 -21.24
CA ILE A 44 -10.65 -11.41 -21.83
C ILE A 44 -10.33 -10.33 -22.85
N CYS A 45 -9.41 -9.42 -22.57
CA CYS A 45 -9.03 -8.37 -23.51
C CYS A 45 -8.38 -8.91 -24.80
N ILE A 46 -7.64 -10.01 -24.73
CA ILE A 46 -7.05 -10.63 -25.93
C ILE A 46 -8.13 -11.28 -26.81
N VAL A 47 -9.14 -11.89 -26.20
CA VAL A 47 -10.17 -12.66 -26.94
C VAL A 47 -11.36 -11.81 -27.37
N SER A 48 -11.63 -10.72 -26.65
CA SER A 48 -12.66 -9.75 -26.99
C SER A 48 -12.26 -8.90 -28.19
N ALA A 49 -13.09 -7.91 -28.53
CA ALA A 49 -12.88 -6.98 -29.64
C ALA A 49 -11.52 -6.26 -29.58
N PHE A 50 -10.86 -6.18 -28.43
CA PHE A 50 -9.58 -5.48 -28.31
C PHE A 50 -8.40 -6.24 -28.94
N ARG A 51 -8.46 -7.58 -29.08
CA ARG A 51 -7.41 -8.41 -29.71
C ARG A 51 -5.97 -8.08 -29.22
N LEU A 52 -5.84 -7.57 -27.99
CA LEU A 52 -4.63 -6.96 -27.47
C LEU A 52 -4.48 -7.26 -25.98
N PRO A 53 -3.29 -7.70 -25.54
CA PRO A 53 -2.96 -7.74 -24.12
C PRO A 53 -2.75 -6.30 -23.60
N LEU A 54 -3.79 -5.72 -22.98
CA LEU A 54 -3.73 -4.33 -22.48
C LEU A 54 -2.67 -4.13 -21.39
N THR A 55 -2.20 -5.20 -20.74
CA THR A 55 -1.13 -5.12 -19.75
C THR A 55 0.28 -5.10 -20.37
N ALA A 56 0.43 -5.49 -21.63
CA ALA A 56 1.74 -5.65 -22.29
C ALA A 56 2.15 -4.38 -23.04
N LEU A 57 2.44 -3.30 -22.29
CA LEU A 57 2.75 -2.00 -22.87
C LEU A 57 3.95 -2.00 -23.83
N THR A 58 4.95 -2.87 -23.63
CA THR A 58 6.06 -3.01 -24.59
C THR A 58 5.57 -3.37 -26.00
N GLY A 59 4.58 -4.27 -26.09
CA GLY A 59 3.95 -4.64 -27.35
C GLY A 59 3.10 -3.51 -27.92
N SER A 60 2.32 -2.83 -27.07
CA SER A 60 1.52 -1.67 -27.48
C SER A 60 2.39 -0.52 -28.02
N THR A 61 3.54 -0.24 -27.40
CA THR A 61 4.50 0.76 -27.87
C THR A 61 5.11 0.38 -29.22
N ALA A 62 5.43 -0.91 -29.43
CA ALA A 62 5.92 -1.38 -30.72
C ALA A 62 4.84 -1.24 -31.82
N LYS A 63 3.60 -1.61 -31.52
CA LYS A 63 2.46 -1.44 -32.45
C LYS A 63 2.23 0.04 -32.78
N MET A 64 2.26 0.92 -31.78
CA MET A 64 2.19 2.37 -31.98
C MET A 64 3.25 2.86 -32.97
N ALA A 65 4.50 2.41 -32.81
CA ALA A 65 5.60 2.82 -33.71
C ALA A 65 5.40 2.33 -35.15
N ILE A 66 4.91 1.09 -35.33
CA ILE A 66 4.59 0.54 -36.66
C ILE A 66 3.50 1.38 -37.35
N VAL A 67 2.40 1.62 -36.63
CA VAL A 67 1.25 2.39 -37.14
C VAL A 67 1.65 3.82 -37.47
N LEU A 68 2.49 4.44 -36.64
CA LEU A 68 3.06 5.76 -36.89
C LEU A 68 3.93 5.78 -38.15
N ALA A 69 4.78 4.77 -38.34
CA ALA A 69 5.63 4.64 -39.52
C ALA A 69 4.84 4.37 -40.81
N GLN A 70 3.66 3.76 -40.71
CA GLN A 70 2.73 3.55 -41.82
C GLN A 70 1.91 4.80 -42.18
N GLY A 71 1.98 5.87 -41.39
CA GLY A 71 1.24 7.12 -41.61
C GLY A 71 -0.18 7.14 -41.04
N HIS A 72 -0.58 6.13 -40.27
CA HIS A 72 -1.89 6.05 -39.60
C HIS A 72 -1.87 6.82 -38.27
N PHE A 73 -1.77 8.15 -38.33
CA PHE A 73 -1.61 9.00 -37.14
C PHE A 73 -2.79 8.94 -36.17
N ASP A 74 -4.00 8.73 -36.68
CA ASP A 74 -5.23 8.55 -35.92
C ASP A 74 -5.14 7.32 -34.99
N VAL A 75 -4.73 6.17 -35.53
CA VAL A 75 -4.56 4.93 -34.76
C VAL A 75 -3.38 5.06 -33.78
N ALA A 76 -2.29 5.69 -34.21
CA ALA A 76 -1.13 5.92 -33.33
C ALA A 76 -1.51 6.76 -32.09
N PHE A 77 -2.35 7.79 -32.28
CA PHE A 77 -2.88 8.60 -31.17
C PHE A 77 -3.66 7.76 -30.16
N HIS A 78 -4.44 6.80 -30.62
CA HIS A 78 -5.18 5.90 -29.73
C HIS A 78 -4.25 4.98 -28.90
N PHE A 79 -3.11 4.54 -29.46
CA PHE A 79 -2.10 3.83 -28.66
C PHE A 79 -1.43 4.74 -27.63
N ILE A 80 -1.19 6.02 -27.96
CA ILE A 80 -0.70 7.01 -26.99
C ILE A 80 -1.70 7.15 -25.84
N LEU A 81 -2.99 7.28 -26.12
CA LEU A 81 -4.04 7.35 -25.10
C LEU A 81 -4.07 6.10 -24.22
N LEU A 82 -3.89 4.91 -24.81
CA LEU A 82 -3.85 3.65 -24.10
C LEU A 82 -2.66 3.57 -23.12
N ILE A 83 -1.45 3.94 -23.58
CA ILE A 83 -0.23 3.99 -22.75
C ILE A 83 -0.38 5.05 -21.66
N PHE A 84 -0.88 6.23 -22.02
CA PHE A 84 -1.12 7.33 -21.09
C PHE A 84 -2.13 6.94 -20.01
N SER A 85 -3.20 6.21 -20.36
CA SER A 85 -4.21 5.74 -19.41
C SER A 85 -3.62 4.82 -18.35
N PHE A 86 -2.73 3.90 -18.74
CA PHE A 86 -2.00 3.07 -17.77
C PHE A 86 -1.10 3.90 -16.84
N ALA A 87 -0.35 4.83 -17.43
CA ALA A 87 0.54 5.72 -16.67
C ALA A 87 -0.26 6.58 -15.68
N MET A 88 -1.40 7.11 -16.12
CA MET A 88 -2.32 7.90 -15.30
C MET A 88 -2.92 7.06 -14.16
N GLY A 89 -3.31 5.81 -14.42
CA GLY A 89 -3.74 4.90 -13.36
C GLY A 89 -2.66 4.68 -12.30
N SER A 90 -1.41 4.48 -12.73
CA SER A 90 -0.27 4.34 -11.81
C SER A 90 0.00 5.63 -11.02
N PHE A 91 -0.10 6.79 -11.68
CA PHE A 91 0.02 8.11 -11.07
C PHE A 91 -1.05 8.34 -9.99
N ILE A 92 -2.33 8.07 -10.30
CA ILE A 92 -3.44 8.20 -9.34
C ILE A 92 -3.22 7.27 -8.16
N SER A 93 -2.81 6.02 -8.40
CA SER A 93 -2.52 5.08 -7.32
C SER A 93 -1.40 5.59 -6.40
N ALA A 94 -0.33 6.14 -6.96
CA ALA A 94 0.77 6.70 -6.18
C ALA A 94 0.31 7.94 -5.37
N ALA A 95 -0.47 8.83 -5.99
CA ALA A 95 -1.00 10.03 -5.35
C ALA A 95 -1.91 9.69 -4.15
N LEU A 96 -2.75 8.65 -4.26
CA LEU A 96 -3.68 8.24 -3.19
C LEU A 96 -2.99 7.51 -2.03
N ILE A 97 -1.97 6.71 -2.31
CA ILE A 97 -1.28 5.89 -1.30
C ILE A 97 -0.14 6.65 -0.61
N GLY A 98 0.58 7.51 -1.34
CA GLY A 98 1.76 8.23 -0.85
C GLY A 98 3.02 7.35 -0.80
N GLY A 99 3.82 7.50 0.26
CA GLY A 99 5.21 6.98 0.35
C GLY A 99 5.39 5.46 0.16
N SER A 100 6.63 4.97 0.21
CA SER A 100 6.98 3.59 -0.20
C SER A 100 6.75 2.47 0.84
N SER A 101 6.41 2.80 2.10
CA SER A 101 6.25 1.79 3.16
C SER A 101 4.79 1.40 3.38
N PHE A 102 4.49 0.09 3.42
CA PHE A 102 3.15 -0.42 3.72
C PHE A 102 2.67 0.07 5.09
N ARG A 103 1.53 0.77 5.09
CA ARG A 103 0.77 1.12 6.30
C ARG A 103 -0.69 0.79 6.05
N ILE A 104 -1.27 -0.07 6.87
CA ILE A 104 -2.65 -0.57 6.68
C ILE A 104 -3.70 0.54 6.58
N GLN A 105 -3.40 1.71 7.16
CA GLN A 105 -4.29 2.87 7.25
C GLN A 105 -4.38 3.68 5.94
N ARG A 106 -3.61 3.32 4.92
CA ARG A 106 -3.58 4.06 3.64
C ARG A 106 -4.75 3.68 2.73
N HIS A 107 -4.96 4.52 1.72
CA HIS A 107 -6.11 4.47 0.82
C HIS A 107 -6.05 3.33 -0.24
N TYR A 108 -5.51 2.15 0.11
CA TYR A 108 -5.50 0.97 -0.78
C TYR A 108 -6.92 0.56 -1.19
N GLY A 109 -7.86 0.61 -0.25
CA GLY A 109 -9.28 0.31 -0.52
C GLY A 109 -9.90 1.26 -1.55
N LEU A 110 -9.51 2.54 -1.54
CA LEU A 110 -9.99 3.51 -2.53
C LEU A 110 -9.43 3.20 -3.93
N VAL A 111 -8.15 2.81 -4.03
CA VAL A 111 -7.54 2.45 -5.32
C VAL A 111 -8.25 1.22 -5.92
N LEU A 112 -8.54 0.20 -5.11
CA LEU A 112 -9.30 -0.99 -5.54
C LEU A 112 -10.74 -0.65 -5.98
N ILE A 113 -11.39 0.30 -5.30
CA ILE A 113 -12.73 0.78 -5.71
C ILE A 113 -12.65 1.51 -7.04
N LEU A 114 -11.65 2.37 -7.25
CA LEU A 114 -11.44 3.07 -8.52
C LEU A 114 -11.12 2.10 -9.66
N GLU A 115 -10.32 1.06 -9.40
CA GLU A 115 -10.08 -0.03 -10.34
C GLU A 115 -11.37 -0.75 -10.71
N SER A 116 -12.18 -1.12 -9.71
CA SER A 116 -13.51 -1.74 -9.92
C SER A 116 -14.41 -0.87 -10.79
N ILE A 117 -14.49 0.43 -10.51
CA ILE A 117 -15.28 1.39 -11.30
C ILE A 117 -14.75 1.46 -12.74
N ALA A 118 -13.43 1.55 -12.92
CA ALA A 118 -12.82 1.60 -14.25
C ALA A 118 -13.12 0.34 -15.07
N LEU A 119 -13.03 -0.84 -14.46
CA LEU A 119 -13.39 -2.12 -15.10
C LEU A 119 -14.89 -2.21 -15.39
N GLY A 120 -15.75 -1.77 -14.47
CA GLY A 120 -17.20 -1.80 -14.61
C GLY A 120 -17.68 -0.88 -15.73
N ILE A 121 -17.22 0.37 -15.75
CA ILE A 121 -17.50 1.31 -16.83
C ILE A 121 -16.88 0.78 -18.14
N GLY A 122 -15.65 0.29 -18.11
CA GLY A 122 -15.01 -0.35 -19.27
C GLY A 122 -15.86 -1.48 -19.86
N CYS A 123 -16.47 -2.32 -19.02
CA CYS A 123 -17.38 -3.38 -19.45
C CYS A 123 -18.68 -2.85 -20.09
N LEU A 124 -19.25 -1.76 -19.55
CA LEU A 124 -20.50 -1.16 -20.07
C LEU A 124 -20.32 -0.50 -21.44
N PHE A 125 -19.13 0.04 -21.72
CA PHE A 125 -18.82 0.75 -22.96
C PHE A 125 -18.03 -0.12 -23.96
N GLN A 126 -18.14 -1.45 -23.90
CA GLN A 126 -17.45 -2.34 -24.85
C GLN A 126 -18.02 -2.28 -26.27
N ASP A 127 -19.33 -2.03 -26.40
CA ASP A 127 -20.01 -1.96 -27.70
C ASP A 127 -19.91 -0.57 -28.37
N VAL A 128 -19.25 0.39 -27.69
CA VAL A 128 -18.96 1.71 -28.28
C VAL A 128 -17.71 1.60 -29.13
N HIS A 129 -17.91 1.36 -30.41
CA HIS A 129 -16.86 1.32 -31.41
C HIS A 129 -16.46 2.73 -31.84
N VAL A 130 -15.15 2.97 -31.88
CA VAL A 130 -14.61 4.11 -32.63
C VAL A 130 -14.43 3.60 -34.05
N SER A 131 -15.08 4.25 -35.02
CA SER A 131 -14.95 3.92 -36.45
C SER A 131 -13.53 4.23 -36.93
N LEU A 132 -12.61 3.32 -36.63
CA LEU A 132 -11.25 3.31 -37.15
C LEU A 132 -11.18 2.39 -38.37
N HIS A 133 -10.01 2.34 -39.00
CA HIS A 133 -9.69 1.31 -39.98
C HIS A 133 -10.06 -0.08 -39.42
N ALA A 134 -10.67 -0.95 -40.26
CA ALA A 134 -11.19 -2.27 -39.85
C ALA A 134 -10.17 -3.15 -39.10
N GLU A 135 -8.88 -2.93 -39.34
CA GLU A 135 -7.78 -3.64 -38.67
C GLU A 135 -7.51 -3.16 -37.22
N TRP A 136 -8.05 -2.00 -36.82
CA TRP A 136 -7.74 -1.30 -35.56
C TRP A 136 -8.97 -0.94 -34.72
N GLU A 137 -10.14 -1.53 -35.02
CA GLU A 137 -11.40 -1.38 -34.25
C GLU A 137 -11.27 -1.74 -32.75
N ALA A 138 -10.16 -2.37 -32.39
CA ALA A 138 -9.76 -2.75 -31.04
C ALA A 138 -9.51 -1.57 -30.06
N LEU A 139 -9.30 -0.34 -30.54
CA LEU A 139 -8.97 0.81 -29.69
C LEU A 139 -10.22 1.64 -29.37
N THR A 140 -10.95 1.22 -28.34
CA THR A 140 -12.16 1.87 -27.86
C THR A 140 -11.92 2.60 -26.52
N PRO A 141 -12.84 3.51 -26.11
CA PRO A 141 -12.80 4.11 -24.77
C PRO A 141 -12.78 3.08 -23.63
N SER A 142 -13.42 1.92 -23.82
CA SER A 142 -13.40 0.83 -22.85
C SER A 142 -11.99 0.25 -22.65
N ALA A 143 -11.19 0.14 -23.70
CA ALA A 143 -9.79 -0.30 -23.58
C ALA A 143 -8.97 0.67 -22.72
N TYR A 144 -9.20 1.98 -22.82
CA TYR A 144 -8.49 2.99 -22.00
C TYR A 144 -8.83 2.88 -20.53
N LEU A 145 -10.12 2.71 -20.21
CA LEU A 145 -10.57 2.54 -18.83
C LEU A 145 -10.05 1.26 -18.20
N ILE A 146 -10.06 0.15 -18.93
CA ILE A 146 -9.48 -1.11 -18.45
C ILE A 146 -7.96 -0.97 -18.26
N CYS A 147 -7.28 -0.30 -19.19
CA CYS A 147 -5.84 -0.01 -19.10
C CYS A 147 -5.51 0.88 -17.89
N LEU A 148 -6.34 1.87 -17.59
CA LEU A 148 -6.26 2.70 -16.39
C LEU A 148 -6.43 1.85 -15.12
N GLY A 149 -7.38 0.91 -15.11
CA GLY A 149 -7.54 -0.10 -14.05
C GLY A 149 -6.26 -0.92 -13.80
N PHE A 150 -5.64 -1.44 -14.87
CA PHE A 150 -4.35 -2.12 -14.75
C PHE A 150 -3.24 -1.21 -14.20
N GLY A 151 -3.22 0.06 -14.59
CA GLY A 151 -2.31 1.06 -14.03
C GLY A 151 -2.50 1.26 -12.52
N LEU A 152 -3.75 1.42 -12.08
CA LEU A 152 -4.11 1.53 -10.66
C LEU A 152 -3.63 0.31 -9.87
N GLN A 153 -3.92 -0.90 -10.36
CA GLN A 153 -3.55 -2.15 -9.69
C GLN A 153 -2.02 -2.31 -9.56
N ASN A 154 -1.29 -2.05 -10.65
CA ASN A 154 0.16 -2.18 -10.67
C ASN A 154 0.87 -1.11 -9.83
N GLY A 155 0.39 0.14 -9.88
CA GLY A 155 0.89 1.21 -9.02
C GLY A 155 0.71 0.86 -7.55
N MET A 156 -0.47 0.37 -7.18
CA MET A 156 -0.78 -0.02 -5.80
C MET A 156 0.11 -1.14 -5.31
N CYS A 157 0.22 -2.22 -6.09
CA CYS A 157 1.05 -3.37 -5.76
C CYS A 157 2.52 -3.00 -5.61
N THR A 158 3.03 -2.14 -6.49
CA THR A 158 4.41 -1.65 -6.43
C THR A 158 4.65 -0.86 -5.16
N THR A 159 3.75 0.05 -4.79
CA THR A 159 3.91 0.92 -3.61
C THR A 159 3.86 0.14 -2.30
N PHE A 160 2.92 -0.79 -2.11
CA PHE A 160 2.85 -1.51 -0.84
C PHE A 160 3.94 -2.58 -0.67
N SER A 161 4.42 -3.17 -1.76
CA SER A 161 5.39 -4.26 -1.70
C SER A 161 6.85 -3.79 -1.72
N GLY A 162 7.09 -2.48 -1.78
CA GLY A 162 8.43 -1.94 -1.99
C GLY A 162 9.02 -2.37 -3.34
N ALA A 163 8.18 -2.37 -4.38
CA ALA A 163 8.49 -2.80 -5.75
C ALA A 163 8.81 -4.30 -5.95
N VAL A 164 8.50 -5.16 -4.97
CA VAL A 164 8.71 -6.62 -5.07
C VAL A 164 7.58 -7.32 -5.84
N ILE A 165 6.33 -6.88 -5.68
CA ILE A 165 5.15 -7.49 -6.30
C ILE A 165 4.66 -6.60 -7.45
N ARG A 166 4.60 -7.18 -8.65
CA ARG A 166 3.97 -6.60 -9.84
C ARG A 166 3.07 -7.64 -10.48
N THR A 167 1.76 -7.39 -10.51
CA THR A 167 0.75 -8.42 -10.82
C THR A 167 0.62 -8.72 -12.31
N THR A 168 0.96 -7.78 -13.18
CA THR A 168 0.88 -7.93 -14.65
C THR A 168 2.24 -8.01 -15.34
N HIS A 169 3.33 -7.81 -14.60
CA HIS A 169 4.69 -7.69 -15.16
C HIS A 169 5.35 -9.06 -15.34
N VAL A 170 4.66 -9.96 -16.06
CA VAL A 170 5.05 -11.37 -16.23
C VAL A 170 6.46 -11.53 -16.77
N THR A 171 6.86 -10.71 -17.75
CA THR A 171 8.22 -10.75 -18.32
C THR A 171 9.28 -10.54 -17.25
N GLY A 172 9.15 -9.51 -16.40
CA GLY A 172 10.11 -9.31 -15.31
C GLY A 172 10.02 -10.36 -14.22
N THR A 173 8.82 -10.86 -13.89
CA THR A 173 8.65 -11.94 -12.92
C THR A 173 9.41 -13.20 -13.36
N LEU A 174 9.29 -13.59 -14.63
CA LEU A 174 10.01 -14.74 -15.18
C LEU A 174 11.52 -14.51 -15.25
N THR A 175 11.97 -13.30 -15.64
CA THR A 175 13.38 -12.93 -15.60
C THR A 175 13.95 -13.04 -14.18
N ASP A 176 13.25 -12.51 -13.17
CA ASP A 176 13.67 -12.57 -11.77
C ASP A 176 13.73 -14.01 -11.26
N ILE A 177 12.73 -14.84 -11.59
CA ILE A 177 12.74 -16.28 -11.27
C ILE A 177 13.97 -16.96 -11.87
N GLY A 178 14.22 -16.74 -13.17
CA GLY A 178 15.36 -17.32 -13.88
C GLY A 178 16.70 -16.88 -13.29
N LEU A 179 16.85 -15.59 -12.98
CA LEU A 179 18.05 -15.04 -12.35
C LEU A 179 18.27 -15.63 -10.96
N ILE A 180 17.24 -15.72 -10.11
CA ILE A 180 17.38 -16.26 -8.75
C ILE A 180 17.75 -17.74 -8.79
N ILE A 181 17.11 -18.54 -9.65
CA ILE A 181 17.42 -19.97 -9.79
C ILE A 181 18.84 -20.16 -10.30
N GLY A 182 19.22 -19.45 -11.38
CA GLY A 182 20.56 -19.51 -11.94
C GLY A 182 21.63 -19.11 -10.93
N GLN A 183 21.42 -18.01 -10.21
CA GLN A 183 22.33 -17.58 -9.15
C GLN A 183 22.42 -18.61 -8.02
N ALA A 184 21.31 -19.23 -7.58
CA ALA A 184 21.32 -20.19 -6.48
C ALA A 184 22.05 -21.51 -6.83
N ILE A 185 22.00 -21.91 -8.10
CA ILE A 185 22.70 -23.09 -8.63
C ILE A 185 24.21 -22.82 -8.70
N PHE A 186 24.61 -21.71 -9.33
CA PHE A 186 26.02 -21.46 -9.66
C PHE A 186 26.79 -20.66 -8.58
N HIS A 187 26.09 -19.92 -7.71
CA HIS A 187 26.72 -19.02 -6.73
C HIS A 187 26.14 -19.23 -5.33
N LYS A 188 26.72 -20.12 -4.52
CA LYS A 188 26.17 -20.49 -3.19
C LYS A 188 25.85 -19.31 -2.24
N ARG A 189 26.54 -18.18 -2.37
CA ARG A 189 26.34 -16.96 -1.56
C ARG A 189 25.05 -16.18 -1.89
N THR A 190 24.40 -16.45 -3.02
CA THR A 190 23.16 -15.76 -3.46
C THR A 190 21.89 -16.50 -3.06
N ARG A 191 21.99 -17.69 -2.43
CA ARG A 191 20.85 -18.46 -1.91
C ARG A 191 19.97 -17.66 -0.94
N LYS A 192 20.49 -16.58 -0.35
CA LYS A 192 19.73 -15.60 0.43
C LYS A 192 18.56 -14.95 -0.32
N HIS A 193 18.49 -15.03 -1.66
CA HIS A 193 17.39 -14.48 -2.46
C HIS A 193 16.29 -15.49 -2.79
N LEU A 194 16.45 -16.77 -2.42
CA LEU A 194 15.48 -17.83 -2.70
C LEU A 194 14.09 -17.58 -2.09
N TRP A 195 13.99 -16.80 -1.00
CA TRP A 195 12.71 -16.44 -0.42
C TRP A 195 11.81 -15.67 -1.41
N LYS A 196 12.39 -14.92 -2.35
CA LYS A 196 11.62 -14.20 -3.39
C LYS A 196 10.86 -15.16 -4.30
N LEU A 197 11.37 -16.38 -4.54
CA LEU A 197 10.67 -17.39 -5.33
C LEU A 197 9.35 -17.82 -4.68
N LYS A 198 9.26 -17.79 -3.34
CA LYS A 198 8.01 -18.06 -2.61
C LYS A 198 6.93 -17.00 -2.85
N ILE A 199 7.27 -15.89 -3.50
CA ILE A 199 6.34 -14.83 -3.90
C ILE A 199 6.13 -14.88 -5.41
N LEU A 200 7.23 -14.86 -6.18
CA LEU A 200 7.18 -14.71 -7.63
C LEU A 200 6.54 -15.92 -8.34
N VAL A 201 6.82 -17.14 -7.88
CA VAL A 201 6.26 -18.35 -8.48
C VAL A 201 4.75 -18.43 -8.26
N PRO A 202 4.21 -18.29 -7.03
CA PRO A 202 2.77 -18.21 -6.84
C PRO A 202 2.11 -17.09 -7.64
N LEU A 203 2.73 -15.91 -7.72
CA LEU A 203 2.19 -14.77 -8.47
C LEU A 203 2.02 -15.12 -9.96
N TYR A 204 3.05 -15.72 -10.56
CA TYR A 204 3.03 -16.17 -11.95
C TYR A 204 1.96 -17.25 -12.17
N LEU A 205 1.93 -18.28 -11.32
CA LEU A 205 0.94 -19.36 -11.42
C LEU A 205 -0.50 -18.85 -11.24
N SER A 206 -0.72 -17.91 -10.32
CA SER A 206 -2.02 -17.25 -10.15
C SER A 206 -2.43 -16.47 -11.38
N PHE A 207 -1.52 -15.73 -12.02
CA PHE A 207 -1.79 -15.06 -13.30
C PHE A 207 -2.19 -16.08 -14.38
N CYS A 208 -1.43 -17.17 -14.54
CA CYS A 208 -1.75 -18.23 -15.50
C CYS A 208 -3.11 -18.88 -15.22
N CYS A 209 -3.41 -19.19 -13.95
CA CYS A 209 -4.70 -19.72 -13.54
C CYS A 209 -5.84 -18.75 -13.86
N GLY A 210 -5.66 -17.46 -13.54
CA GLY A 210 -6.58 -16.40 -13.89
C GLY A 210 -6.83 -16.33 -15.39
N ALA A 211 -5.78 -16.43 -16.20
CA ALA A 211 -5.90 -16.44 -17.66
C ALA A 211 -6.76 -17.61 -18.18
N VAL A 212 -6.52 -18.82 -17.69
CA VAL A 212 -7.32 -20.01 -18.06
C VAL A 212 -8.79 -19.83 -17.65
N VAL A 213 -9.04 -19.36 -16.42
CA VAL A 213 -10.42 -19.12 -15.95
C VAL A 213 -11.07 -17.99 -16.75
N GLY A 214 -10.33 -16.95 -17.12
CA GLY A 214 -10.80 -15.83 -17.93
C GLY A 214 -11.25 -16.26 -19.33
N TRP A 215 -10.54 -17.20 -19.96
CA TRP A 215 -10.96 -17.82 -21.21
C TRP A 215 -12.32 -18.51 -21.07
N PHE A 216 -12.45 -19.44 -20.11
CA PHE A 216 -13.71 -20.17 -19.92
C PHE A 216 -14.88 -19.26 -19.52
N ALA A 217 -14.60 -18.22 -18.73
CA ALA A 217 -15.62 -17.24 -18.37
C ALA A 217 -16.06 -16.39 -19.57
N PHE A 218 -15.14 -16.06 -20.48
CA PHE A 218 -15.49 -15.39 -21.74
C PHE A 218 -16.38 -16.26 -22.63
N GLU A 219 -16.10 -17.56 -22.74
CA GLU A 219 -16.97 -18.47 -23.50
C GLU A 219 -18.42 -18.48 -22.97
N LEU A 220 -18.60 -18.36 -21.65
CA LEU A 220 -19.92 -18.39 -21.01
C LEU A 220 -20.63 -17.02 -21.00
N LEU A 221 -19.90 -15.95 -20.69
CA LEU A 221 -20.46 -14.62 -20.38
C LEU A 221 -20.07 -13.54 -21.39
N HIS A 222 -19.20 -13.88 -22.35
CA HIS A 222 -18.62 -12.95 -23.32
C HIS A 222 -18.02 -11.73 -22.62
N ASN A 223 -18.30 -10.53 -23.13
CA ASN A 223 -17.88 -9.25 -22.58
C ASN A 223 -18.27 -9.06 -21.09
N LYS A 224 -19.40 -9.63 -20.65
CA LYS A 224 -19.86 -9.53 -19.25
C LYS A 224 -18.96 -10.29 -18.27
N ALA A 225 -18.05 -11.14 -18.75
CA ALA A 225 -17.08 -11.85 -17.92
C ALA A 225 -16.20 -10.90 -17.10
N ILE A 226 -15.99 -9.65 -17.52
CA ILE A 226 -15.24 -8.60 -16.78
C ILE A 226 -15.95 -8.19 -15.48
N LEU A 227 -17.26 -8.41 -15.37
CA LEU A 227 -17.99 -8.10 -14.13
C LEU A 227 -17.55 -8.97 -12.95
N ILE A 228 -17.06 -10.20 -13.20
CA ILE A 228 -16.53 -11.07 -12.14
C ILE A 228 -15.32 -10.42 -11.44
N PRO A 229 -14.20 -10.10 -12.13
CA PRO A 229 -13.08 -9.42 -11.49
C PRO A 229 -13.47 -8.05 -10.94
N CYS A 230 -14.34 -7.29 -11.63
CA CYS A 230 -14.88 -6.03 -11.13
C CYS A 230 -15.51 -6.18 -9.73
N THR A 231 -16.34 -7.21 -9.51
CA THR A 231 -16.93 -7.48 -8.19
C THR A 231 -15.89 -7.93 -7.17
N ILE A 232 -14.92 -8.76 -7.56
CA ILE A 232 -13.84 -9.22 -6.67
C ILE A 232 -13.04 -8.03 -6.13
N VAL A 233 -12.54 -7.16 -7.02
CA VAL A 233 -11.73 -5.99 -6.59
C VAL A 233 -12.58 -4.96 -5.86
N GLY A 234 -13.85 -4.79 -6.25
CA GLY A 234 -14.79 -3.90 -5.56
C GLY A 234 -15.09 -4.35 -4.13
N CYS A 235 -15.38 -5.63 -3.93
CA CYS A 235 -15.59 -6.22 -2.60
C CYS A 235 -14.33 -6.14 -1.75
N LEU A 236 -13.15 -6.40 -2.33
CA LEU A 236 -11.87 -6.28 -1.62
C LEU A 236 -11.61 -4.82 -1.18
N GLY A 237 -11.88 -3.86 -2.06
CA GLY A 237 -11.71 -2.43 -1.78
C GLY A 237 -12.68 -1.91 -0.71
N LEU A 238 -13.95 -2.28 -0.79
CA LEU A 238 -14.96 -1.97 0.22
C LEU A 238 -14.62 -2.62 1.57
N GLY A 239 -14.24 -3.90 1.57
CA GLY A 239 -13.83 -4.63 2.76
C GLY A 239 -12.63 -4.00 3.45
N HIS A 240 -11.58 -3.64 2.69
CA HIS A 240 -10.43 -2.93 3.23
C HIS A 240 -10.80 -1.56 3.80
N THR A 241 -11.62 -0.78 3.09
CA THR A 241 -12.06 0.55 3.54
C THR A 241 -12.89 0.46 4.81
N ALA A 242 -13.83 -0.49 4.88
CA ALA A 242 -14.65 -0.76 6.07
C ALA A 242 -13.77 -1.21 7.24
N TYR A 243 -12.81 -2.11 7.00
CA TYR A 243 -11.86 -2.54 8.02
C TYR A 243 -11.07 -1.36 8.59
N CYS A 244 -10.47 -0.52 7.74
CA CYS A 244 -9.71 0.63 8.21
C CYS A 244 -10.60 1.67 8.92
N LYS A 245 -11.81 1.94 8.42
CA LYS A 245 -12.68 2.95 9.01
C LYS A 245 -13.35 2.48 10.32
N ILE A 246 -13.69 1.21 10.44
CA ILE A 246 -14.38 0.65 11.61
C ILE A 246 -13.36 0.18 12.64
N PHE A 247 -12.48 -0.76 12.28
CA PHE A 247 -11.60 -1.41 13.24
C PHE A 247 -10.53 -0.47 13.77
N LEU A 248 -9.91 0.33 12.89
CA LEU A 248 -8.85 1.23 13.31
C LEU A 248 -9.39 2.40 14.15
N ASN A 249 -10.49 3.04 13.72
CA ASN A 249 -11.07 4.15 14.50
C ASN A 249 -11.63 3.68 15.85
N LEU A 250 -12.24 2.49 15.92
CA LEU A 250 -12.72 1.96 17.20
C LEU A 250 -11.55 1.65 18.15
N ASN A 251 -10.45 1.08 17.65
CA ASN A 251 -9.27 0.83 18.48
C ASN A 251 -8.58 2.12 18.90
N LEU A 252 -8.49 3.12 18.02
CA LEU A 252 -7.95 4.45 18.38
C LEU A 252 -8.83 5.13 19.44
N ARG A 253 -10.15 5.11 19.29
CA ARG A 253 -11.08 5.65 20.30
C ARG A 253 -10.98 4.92 21.63
N LYS A 254 -10.83 3.59 21.63
CA LYS A 254 -10.61 2.80 22.86
C LYS A 254 -9.30 3.15 23.54
N ILE A 255 -8.23 3.34 22.77
CA ILE A 255 -6.92 3.73 23.31
C ILE A 255 -7.00 5.17 23.86
N GLN A 256 -7.63 6.09 23.16
CA GLN A 256 -7.86 7.47 23.63
C GLN A 256 -8.69 7.50 24.91
N ALA A 257 -9.81 6.78 24.96
CA ALA A 257 -10.65 6.69 26.16
C ALA A 257 -9.90 6.07 27.35
N ARG A 258 -9.10 5.02 27.11
CA ARG A 258 -8.26 4.42 28.16
C ARG A 258 -7.17 5.38 28.64
N ASN A 259 -6.57 6.15 27.73
CA ASN A 259 -5.56 7.16 28.09
C ASN A 259 -6.18 8.32 28.86
N GLU A 260 -7.41 8.76 28.54
CA GLU A 260 -8.14 9.76 29.31
C GLU A 260 -8.53 9.27 30.71
N GLU A 261 -8.92 8.00 30.87
CA GLU A 261 -9.18 7.39 32.18
C GLU A 261 -7.91 7.30 33.03
N ILE A 262 -6.79 6.86 32.43
CA ILE A 262 -5.49 6.83 33.10
C ILE A 262 -5.12 8.26 33.52
N PHE A 263 -5.22 9.25 32.63
CA PHE A 263 -4.92 10.65 32.93
C PHE A 263 -5.76 11.22 34.07
N LYS A 264 -7.07 10.92 34.09
CA LYS A 264 -7.96 11.31 35.20
C LYS A 264 -7.57 10.64 36.51
N SER A 265 -7.22 9.35 36.50
CA SER A 265 -6.75 8.64 37.70
C SER A 265 -5.43 9.21 38.24
N THR A 266 -4.51 9.57 37.34
CA THR A 266 -3.20 10.14 37.71
C THR A 266 -3.34 11.55 38.29
N ARG A 267 -4.26 12.39 37.76
CA ARG A 267 -4.62 13.69 38.37
C ARG A 267 -5.21 13.54 39.78
N LEU A 268 -6.04 12.53 40.02
CA LEU A 268 -6.64 12.27 41.34
C LEU A 268 -5.60 11.82 42.39
N SER A 269 -4.50 11.21 41.98
CA SER A 269 -3.38 10.85 42.86
C SER A 269 -2.36 11.97 43.11
N ILE A 270 -2.38 13.05 42.32
CA ILE A 270 -1.55 14.25 42.53
C ILE A 270 -2.43 15.29 43.24
N VAL A 271 -2.69 15.07 44.53
CA VAL A 271 -3.17 16.14 45.41
C VAL A 271 -1.95 16.98 45.77
N ILE A 272 -1.83 18.16 45.15
CA ILE A 272 -0.83 19.15 45.55
C ILE A 272 -1.22 19.62 46.96
N PRO A 273 -0.40 19.43 48.00
CA PRO A 273 -0.71 19.97 49.31
C PRO A 273 -0.72 21.49 49.22
N GLU A 274 -1.80 22.11 49.69
CA GLU A 274 -2.14 23.53 49.55
C GLU A 274 -1.23 24.49 50.35
N THR A 275 -0.07 24.03 50.82
CA THR A 275 0.87 24.84 51.60
C THR A 275 2.31 24.44 51.30
N ILE A 276 2.95 25.18 50.39
CA ILE A 276 4.41 25.28 50.35
C ILE A 276 4.76 26.65 50.96
N PRO A 277 5.49 26.71 52.08
CA PRO A 277 5.89 27.99 52.68
C PRO A 277 6.79 28.77 51.74
N GLU A 278 6.61 30.09 51.70
CA GLU A 278 7.44 31.06 50.98
C GLU A 278 8.95 30.78 51.18
N LEU A 279 9.64 30.31 50.14
CA LEU A 279 11.09 30.43 50.07
C LEU A 279 11.41 31.80 49.46
N SER A 280 11.95 32.68 50.31
CA SER A 280 12.49 33.98 49.93
C SER A 280 13.53 33.83 48.83
N ILE A 281 13.28 34.40 47.67
CA ILE A 281 14.31 34.65 46.66
C ILE A 281 15.18 35.78 47.22
N ALA A 282 16.34 35.41 47.77
CA ALA A 282 17.39 36.37 48.07
C ALA A 282 17.86 36.98 46.74
N SER A 283 17.57 38.27 46.59
CA SER A 283 18.15 39.16 45.61
C SER A 283 19.67 39.07 45.66
N ASP A 284 20.31 38.74 44.55
CA ASP A 284 21.60 39.34 44.23
C ASP A 284 21.64 39.80 42.78
N LYS A 285 21.93 41.09 42.65
CA LYS A 285 22.05 41.86 41.41
C LYS A 285 23.38 41.54 40.73
N HIS A 286 23.36 41.15 39.46
CA HIS A 286 24.25 41.77 38.47
C HIS A 286 23.80 41.53 37.01
N SER A 287 23.74 42.64 36.27
CA SER A 287 23.84 42.83 34.81
C SER A 287 22.94 41.96 33.90
N SER A 288 21.85 42.49 33.34
CA SER A 288 21.80 43.36 32.14
C SER A 288 22.37 42.69 30.89
N ASP A 289 21.50 42.53 29.88
CA ASP A 289 21.65 41.92 28.55
C ASP A 289 21.48 40.39 28.48
N MET A 290 20.25 39.92 28.25
CA MET A 290 19.99 38.68 27.49
C MET A 290 18.66 38.77 26.69
N ASP A 291 18.73 38.21 25.48
CA ASP A 291 17.82 38.22 24.34
C ASP A 291 16.49 37.47 24.64
N PRO A 292 15.32 37.82 24.07
CA PRO A 292 14.04 37.14 24.36
C PRO A 292 13.93 35.71 23.81
N ASN A 293 15.02 35.10 23.33
CA ASN A 293 15.03 33.82 22.62
C ASN A 293 15.76 32.69 23.36
N ASP A 294 16.06 32.86 24.65
CA ASP A 294 16.66 31.81 25.49
C ASP A 294 15.64 30.75 25.90
N SER A 295 15.42 29.81 24.98
CA SER A 295 14.79 28.50 25.20
C SER A 295 15.53 27.63 26.23
N GLU A 296 16.72 28.02 26.70
CA GLU A 296 17.50 27.28 27.70
C GLU A 296 16.92 27.37 29.12
N VAL A 297 16.21 28.45 29.49
CA VAL A 297 15.67 28.60 30.86
C VAL A 297 14.40 27.75 31.06
N GLU A 298 13.56 27.58 30.04
CA GLU A 298 12.42 26.65 30.08
C GLU A 298 12.88 25.19 30.09
N HIS A 299 13.91 24.84 29.31
CA HIS A 299 14.48 23.50 29.29
C HIS A 299 15.05 23.09 30.66
N THR A 300 15.71 24.02 31.36
CA THR A 300 16.31 23.74 32.68
C THR A 300 15.24 23.52 33.76
N ALA A 301 14.10 24.24 33.70
CA ALA A 301 12.98 24.05 34.61
C ALA A 301 12.25 22.71 34.38
N ILE A 302 12.14 22.29 33.12
CA ILE A 302 11.54 21.01 32.72
C ILE A 302 12.46 19.84 33.12
N GLU A 303 13.77 19.94 32.90
CA GLU A 303 14.73 18.92 33.34
C GLU A 303 14.79 18.78 34.86
N HIS A 304 14.68 19.88 35.62
CA HIS A 304 14.64 19.82 37.07
C HIS A 304 13.33 19.19 37.60
N CYS A 305 12.20 19.35 36.90
CA CYS A 305 10.96 18.62 37.21
C CYS A 305 11.06 17.13 36.84
N LEU A 306 11.74 16.79 35.74
CA LEU A 306 11.94 15.41 35.30
C LEU A 306 12.91 14.62 36.19
N SER A 307 13.91 15.29 36.77
CA SER A 307 14.89 14.63 37.66
C SER A 307 14.36 14.35 39.07
N THR A 308 13.24 14.97 39.47
CA THR A 308 12.70 14.91 40.84
C THR A 308 11.45 14.05 41.01
N GLN A 309 10.85 13.48 39.95
CA GLN A 309 9.64 12.64 40.08
C GLN A 309 9.71 11.29 39.36
N ASN A 310 9.44 10.23 40.12
CA ASN A 310 9.52 8.82 39.75
C ASN A 310 8.69 8.41 38.50
N SER A 311 9.38 7.79 37.54
CA SER A 311 9.01 6.66 36.66
C SER A 311 7.72 6.63 35.80
N THR A 312 6.80 7.61 35.87
CA THR A 312 5.54 7.56 35.08
C THR A 312 5.33 8.71 34.10
N THR A 313 6.16 9.73 34.12
CA THR A 313 6.08 10.93 33.26
C THR A 313 6.60 10.82 31.82
N PRO A 314 7.50 9.87 31.42
CA PRO A 314 7.95 9.79 30.03
C PRO A 314 6.81 9.45 29.04
N LEU A 315 5.73 8.85 29.53
CA LEU A 315 4.58 8.46 28.71
C LEU A 315 3.70 9.66 28.31
N LEU A 316 3.78 10.79 29.03
CA LEU A 316 2.87 11.92 28.87
C LEU A 316 3.33 12.88 27.75
N VAL A 317 4.65 13.07 27.62
CA VAL A 317 5.25 13.97 26.61
C VAL A 317 5.16 13.35 25.21
N ALA A 318 5.28 12.02 25.10
CA ALA A 318 5.15 11.29 23.83
C ALA A 318 3.76 11.40 23.18
N VAL A 319 2.73 11.83 23.94
CA VAL A 319 1.35 11.96 23.45
C VAL A 319 1.08 13.34 22.81
N TYR A 320 1.85 14.37 23.16
CA TYR A 320 1.59 15.76 22.71
C TYR A 320 2.60 16.32 21.70
N HIS A 321 3.83 15.79 21.62
CA HIS A 321 4.83 16.20 20.62
C HIS A 321 5.52 14.99 19.96
N PRO A 322 4.94 14.39 18.90
CA PRO A 322 5.54 13.25 18.21
C PRO A 322 6.80 13.60 17.39
N GLU A 323 7.13 14.88 17.21
CA GLU A 323 8.29 15.34 16.44
C GLU A 323 9.61 15.31 17.24
N VAL A 324 9.54 15.22 18.58
CA VAL A 324 10.73 15.30 19.45
C VAL A 324 11.48 13.95 19.58
N ILE A 325 10.90 12.83 19.12
CA ILE A 325 11.52 11.49 19.22
C ILE A 325 12.17 11.05 17.88
N GLN A 326 12.34 11.95 16.91
CA GLN A 326 12.99 11.60 15.64
C GLN A 326 14.51 11.85 15.58
N GLU A 327 15.13 12.40 16.63
CA GLU A 327 16.59 12.49 16.74
C GLU A 327 17.11 11.90 18.06
N GLN A 328 16.98 10.57 18.23
CA GLN A 328 17.92 9.74 19.00
C GLN A 328 18.02 8.34 18.38
#